data_AF-A0A2E9FIJ6-F1
#
_entry.id   AF-A0A2E9FIJ6-F1
#
_cell.length_a   1.000
_cell.length_b   1.000
_cell.length_c   1.000
_cell.angle_alpha   90.00
_cell.angle_beta   90.00
_cell.angle_gamma   90.00
#
_symmetry.space_group_name_H-M   'P 1'
#
loop_
_entity.id
_entity.type
_entity.pdbx_description
1 polymer ?
#
loop_
_entity_poly.entity_id
_entity_poly.type
_entity_poly.pdbx_seq_one_letter_code
_entity_poly.pdbx_strand_id
1 'polypeptide(L)'
;MSKNLSKHKIVVKTRECIVQAIYQIFMEDTIVSDLIDQFRAEVNEKKIDYQFMKKRLDNFEENKVDFTVLIENENSNEQLQVIDKSILAYALVEKNINEIPKEVVIDECIRLAKKFSNEKAYKYVNAKADILYDL
;
A
#
# COMPACT_ATOMS: atom_id res chain seq x y z
N MET A 1 -16.13 6.94 -15.41
CA MET A 1 -16.29 5.58 -15.97
C MET A 1 -15.94 4.59 -14.87
N SER A 2 -16.90 3.77 -14.41
CA SER A 2 -16.62 2.72 -13.43
C SER A 2 -15.77 1.65 -14.09
N LYS A 3 -14.45 1.67 -13.86
CA LYS A 3 -13.57 0.56 -14.25
C LYS A 3 -14.13 -0.70 -13.62
N ASN A 4 -14.53 -1.66 -14.45
CA ASN A 4 -15.20 -2.87 -14.00
C ASN A 4 -14.19 -3.74 -13.24
N LEU A 5 -14.13 -3.56 -11.91
CA LEU A 5 -13.23 -4.26 -10.98
C LEU A 5 -13.27 -5.79 -11.14
N SER A 6 -14.35 -6.34 -11.70
CA SER A 6 -14.47 -7.77 -12.00
C SER A 6 -13.40 -8.28 -12.97
N LYS A 7 -12.85 -7.44 -13.86
CA LYS A 7 -11.76 -7.79 -14.79
C LYS A 7 -10.37 -7.75 -14.15
N HIS A 8 -10.22 -7.12 -12.98
CA HIS A 8 -8.92 -6.91 -12.32
C HIS A 8 -8.87 -7.51 -10.91
N LYS A 9 -9.70 -8.51 -10.61
CA LYS A 9 -9.82 -9.11 -9.27
C LYS A 9 -8.48 -9.55 -8.67
N ILE A 10 -7.59 -10.14 -9.48
CA ILE A 10 -6.27 -10.58 -9.03
C ILE A 10 -5.42 -9.38 -8.60
N VAL A 11 -5.30 -8.36 -9.45
CA VAL A 11 -4.50 -7.15 -9.16
C VAL A 11 -5.05 -6.43 -7.93
N VAL A 12 -6.38 -6.26 -7.85
CA VAL A 12 -7.07 -5.63 -6.72
C VAL A 12 -6.77 -6.37 -5.42
N LYS A 13 -6.89 -7.70 -5.43
CA LYS A 13 -6.61 -8.54 -4.26
C LYS A 13 -5.12 -8.54 -3.90
N THR A 14 -4.24 -8.48 -4.89
CA THR A 14 -2.78 -8.42 -4.67
C THR A 14 -2.40 -7.12 -3.94
N ARG A 15 -2.97 -5.97 -4.35
CA ARG A 15 -2.75 -4.69 -3.65
C ARG A 15 -3.24 -4.70 -2.20
N GLU A 16 -4.36 -5.38 -1.95
CA GLU A 16 -4.85 -5.58 -0.58
C GLU A 16 -3.85 -6.38 0.25
N CYS A 17 -3.30 -7.46 -0.29
CA CYS A 17 -2.27 -8.26 0.38
C CYS A 17 -0.98 -7.45 0.61
N ILE A 18 -0.55 -6.63 -0.35
CA ILE A 18 0.62 -5.75 -0.18
C ILE A 18 0.43 -4.80 1.01
N VAL A 19 -0.71 -4.11 1.10
CA VAL A 19 -0.98 -3.20 2.24
C VAL A 19 -1.04 -3.94 3.57
N GLN A 20 -1.62 -5.14 3.60
CA GLN A 20 -1.64 -5.97 4.81
C GLN A 20 -0.24 -6.39 5.25
N ALA A 21 0.63 -6.75 4.30
CA ALA A 21 2.03 -7.07 4.58
C ALA A 21 2.80 -5.85 5.09
N ILE A 22 2.66 -4.69 4.45
CA ILE A 22 3.27 -3.43 4.92
C ILE A 22 2.81 -3.08 6.34
N TYR A 23 1.52 -3.27 6.62
CA TYR A 23 0.97 -3.07 7.96
C TYR A 23 1.64 -3.97 9.00
N GLN A 24 1.82 -5.26 8.69
CA GLN A 24 2.52 -6.19 9.56
C GLN A 24 3.98 -5.75 9.80
N ILE A 25 4.70 -5.33 8.77
CA ILE A 25 6.09 -4.82 8.87
C ILE A 25 6.20 -3.51 9.70
N PHE A 26 5.13 -2.73 9.77
CA PHE A 26 5.09 -1.55 10.65
C PHE A 26 4.75 -1.90 12.10
N MET A 27 3.99 -2.96 12.33
CA MET A 27 3.61 -3.41 13.67
C MET A 27 4.69 -4.28 14.31
N GLU A 28 5.42 -5.05 13.50
CA GLU A 28 6.37 -6.08 13.90
C GLU A 28 7.62 -6.02 13.02
N ASP A 29 8.73 -6.57 13.51
CA ASP A 29 9.98 -6.68 12.74
C ASP A 29 9.96 -7.92 11.82
N THR A 30 8.96 -7.97 10.93
CA THR A 30 8.74 -9.12 10.04
C THR A 30 9.58 -9.00 8.77
N ILE A 31 10.20 -10.12 8.37
CA ILE A 31 10.99 -10.22 7.12
C ILE A 31 10.06 -10.48 5.93
N VAL A 32 10.31 -9.81 4.80
CA VAL A 32 9.48 -9.91 3.59
C VAL A 32 9.37 -11.34 3.05
N SER A 33 10.44 -12.14 3.10
CA SER A 33 10.42 -13.54 2.64
C SER A 33 9.38 -14.38 3.37
N ASP A 34 9.33 -14.24 4.69
CA ASP A 34 8.47 -15.04 5.55
C ASP A 34 7.00 -14.66 5.32
N LEU A 35 6.73 -13.37 5.07
CA LEU A 35 5.42 -12.89 4.68
C LEU A 35 4.95 -13.50 3.36
N ILE A 36 5.79 -13.50 2.33
CA ILE A 36 5.42 -14.07 1.03
C ILE A 36 5.06 -15.56 1.17
N ASP A 37 5.80 -16.33 1.96
CA ASP A 37 5.52 -17.75 2.18
C ASP A 37 4.25 -17.96 3.02
N GLN A 38 3.97 -17.11 4.01
CA GLN A 38 2.68 -17.10 4.72
C GLN A 38 1.52 -16.83 3.76
N PHE A 39 1.63 -15.81 2.90
CA PHE A 39 0.59 -15.51 1.91
C PHE A 39 0.39 -16.67 0.92
N ARG A 40 1.45 -17.39 0.53
CA ARG A 40 1.35 -18.60 -0.29
C ARG A 40 0.59 -19.73 0.38
N ALA A 41 0.77 -19.91 1.69
CA ALA A 41 0.06 -20.92 2.46
C ALA A 41 -1.43 -20.58 2.67
N GLU A 42 -1.74 -19.30 2.87
CA GLU A 42 -3.09 -18.86 3.26
C GLU A 42 -3.98 -18.43 2.07
N VAL A 43 -3.38 -17.93 1.00
CA VAL A 43 -4.09 -17.40 -0.16
C VAL A 43 -3.94 -18.32 -1.36
N ASN A 44 -5.07 -18.72 -1.94
CA ASN A 44 -5.08 -19.50 -3.18
C ASN A 44 -4.28 -18.78 -4.27
N GLU A 45 -3.21 -19.41 -4.76
CA GLU A 45 -2.24 -18.81 -5.68
C GLU A 45 -2.86 -18.28 -6.97
N LYS A 46 -4.00 -18.83 -7.41
CA LYS A 46 -4.72 -18.35 -8.60
C LYS A 46 -5.43 -17.00 -8.40
N LYS A 47 -5.36 -16.42 -7.19
CA LYS A 47 -6.08 -15.20 -6.82
C LYS A 47 -5.18 -13.99 -6.59
N ILE A 48 -3.86 -14.18 -6.51
CA ILE A 48 -2.90 -13.08 -6.33
C ILE A 48 -1.67 -13.26 -7.22
N ASP A 49 -1.05 -12.14 -7.56
CA ASP A 49 0.18 -12.08 -8.32
C ASP A 49 1.37 -11.91 -7.35
N TYR A 50 2.05 -13.00 -7.04
CA TYR A 50 3.18 -12.99 -6.10
C TYR A 50 4.40 -12.26 -6.63
N GLN A 51 4.63 -12.27 -7.94
CA GLN A 51 5.77 -11.55 -8.51
C GLN A 51 5.53 -10.04 -8.39
N PHE A 52 4.31 -9.60 -8.70
CA PHE A 52 3.88 -8.22 -8.47
C PHE A 52 4.04 -7.86 -6.99
N MET A 53 3.49 -8.67 -6.08
CA MET A 53 3.58 -8.44 -4.64
C MET A 53 5.02 -8.35 -4.14
N LYS A 54 5.86 -9.32 -4.45
CA LYS A 54 7.26 -9.37 -4.00
C LYS A 54 8.03 -8.13 -4.43
N LYS A 55 7.91 -7.72 -5.70
CA LYS A 55 8.59 -6.51 -6.20
C LYS A 55 8.25 -5.25 -5.37
N ARG A 56 6.99 -5.12 -4.95
CA ARG A 56 6.55 -3.97 -4.13
C ARG A 56 7.07 -4.07 -2.70
N LEU A 57 7.05 -5.26 -2.10
CA LEU A 57 7.54 -5.45 -0.74
C LEU A 57 9.06 -5.30 -0.64
N ASP A 58 9.82 -5.81 -1.62
CA ASP A 58 11.27 -5.59 -1.71
C ASP A 58 11.58 -4.08 -1.79
N ASN A 59 10.87 -3.33 -2.65
CA ASN A 59 11.03 -1.88 -2.75
C ASN A 59 10.67 -1.15 -1.44
N PHE A 60 9.61 -1.58 -0.77
CA PHE A 60 9.24 -1.01 0.52
C PHE A 60 10.32 -1.25 1.58
N GLU A 61 10.85 -2.48 1.67
CA GLU A 61 11.88 -2.84 2.65
C GLU A 61 13.17 -2.02 2.45
N GLU A 62 13.62 -1.87 1.20
CA GLU A 62 14.80 -1.08 0.84
C GLU A 62 14.66 0.40 1.18
N ASN A 63 13.44 0.95 1.15
CA ASN A 63 13.17 2.38 1.30
C ASN A 63 12.37 2.70 2.58
N LYS A 64 12.23 1.74 3.50
CA LYS A 64 11.31 1.82 4.67
C LYS A 64 11.55 3.08 5.50
N VAL A 65 12.82 3.36 5.81
CA VAL A 65 13.21 4.51 6.64
C VAL A 65 12.82 5.83 5.98
N ASP A 66 13.18 6.02 4.72
CA ASP A 66 12.87 7.25 3.97
C ASP A 66 11.35 7.44 3.81
N PHE A 67 10.62 6.36 3.52
CA PHE A 67 9.17 6.40 3.42
C PHE A 67 8.52 6.76 4.76
N THR A 68 8.98 6.19 5.88
CA THR A 68 8.49 6.55 7.21
C THR A 68 8.70 8.04 7.49
N VAL A 69 9.89 8.58 7.20
CA VAL A 69 10.20 10.01 7.40
C VAL A 69 9.29 10.90 6.55
N LEU A 70 9.07 10.55 5.28
CA LEU A 70 8.19 11.31 4.37
C LEU A 70 6.73 11.31 4.84
N ILE A 71 6.25 10.14 5.31
CA ILE A 71 4.88 9.98 5.79
C ILE A 71 4.65 10.75 7.10
N GLU A 72 5.58 10.63 8.03
CA GLU A 72 5.46 11.13 9.41
C GLU A 72 5.93 12.58 9.62
N ASN A 73 6.37 13.26 8.55
CA ASN A 73 6.93 14.63 8.54
C ASN A 73 6.57 15.47 9.79
N GLU A 74 7.59 15.92 10.51
CA GLU A 74 7.55 16.50 11.87
C GLU A 74 6.54 17.66 12.06
N ASN A 75 6.07 18.29 10.98
CA ASN A 75 5.15 19.43 11.04
C ASN A 75 3.67 19.03 11.19
N SER A 76 3.31 17.74 11.08
CA SER A 76 1.94 17.30 11.31
C SER A 76 1.74 16.85 12.75
N ASN A 77 0.94 17.59 13.52
CA ASN A 77 0.43 17.17 14.84
C ASN A 77 -0.57 15.99 14.76
N GLU A 78 -0.72 15.38 13.58
CA GLU A 78 -1.70 14.34 13.31
C GLU A 78 -1.08 12.96 13.49
N GLN A 79 -1.56 12.23 14.48
CA GLN A 79 -1.15 10.84 14.70
C GLN A 79 -1.86 9.93 13.69
N LEU A 80 -1.10 9.46 12.69
CA LEU A 80 -1.61 8.52 11.69
C LEU A 80 -1.78 7.12 12.27
N GLN A 81 -2.91 6.48 11.94
CA GLN A 81 -3.07 5.05 12.21
C GLN A 81 -2.09 4.26 11.34
N VAL A 82 -1.58 3.14 11.85
CA VAL A 82 -0.61 2.30 11.12
C VAL A 82 -1.17 1.84 9.77
N ILE A 83 -2.48 1.61 9.66
CA ILE A 83 -3.12 1.26 8.38
C ILE A 83 -3.05 2.40 7.36
N ASP A 84 -3.22 3.66 7.79
CA ASP A 84 -3.12 4.81 6.90
C ASP A 84 -1.67 5.00 6.44
N LYS A 85 -0.70 4.85 7.35
CA LYS A 85 0.73 4.83 7.00
C LYS A 85 1.05 3.75 5.97
N SER A 86 0.46 2.56 6.11
CA SER A 86 0.66 1.44 5.19
C SER A 86 0.13 1.73 3.79
N ILE A 87 -1.00 2.42 3.68
CA ILE A 87 -1.58 2.83 2.40
C ILE A 87 -0.74 3.95 1.75
N LEU A 88 -0.26 4.91 2.55
CA LEU A 88 0.61 5.98 2.05
C LEU A 88 1.98 5.45 1.60
N ALA A 89 2.54 4.48 2.33
CA ALA A 89 3.76 3.78 1.93
C ALA A 89 3.56 3.04 0.59
N TYR A 90 2.41 2.41 0.37
CA TYR A 90 2.09 1.81 -0.92
C TYR A 90 2.09 2.84 -2.06
N ALA A 91 1.61 4.07 -1.83
CA ALA A 91 1.68 5.14 -2.82
C ALA A 91 3.13 5.50 -3.18
N LEU A 92 4.02 5.61 -2.18
CA LEU A 92 5.44 5.88 -2.38
C LEU A 92 6.18 4.74 -3.09
N VAL A 93 5.83 3.48 -2.77
CA VAL A 93 6.34 2.31 -3.49
C VAL A 93 5.98 2.37 -4.97
N GLU A 94 4.70 2.60 -5.29
CA GLU A 94 4.26 2.68 -6.69
C GLU A 94 4.83 3.90 -7.41
N LYS A 95 5.08 5.02 -6.71
CA LYS A 95 5.84 6.16 -7.23
C LYS A 95 7.26 5.77 -7.60
N ASN A 96 7.97 5.10 -6.69
CA ASN A 96 9.37 4.70 -6.89
C ASN A 96 9.51 3.69 -8.05
N ILE A 97 8.56 2.75 -8.15
CA ILE A 97 8.52 1.77 -9.23
C ILE A 97 8.08 2.39 -10.57
N ASN A 98 7.18 3.37 -10.54
CA ASN A 98 6.70 4.13 -11.70
C ASN A 98 6.14 3.29 -12.87
N GLU A 99 5.44 2.18 -12.55
CA GLU A 99 4.80 1.31 -13.55
C GLU A 99 3.31 1.60 -13.75
N ILE A 100 2.69 2.30 -12.80
CA ILE A 100 1.24 2.52 -12.73
C ILE A 100 1.00 4.03 -12.75
N PRO A 101 0.08 4.54 -13.60
CA PRO A 101 -0.23 5.97 -13.64
C PRO A 101 -0.66 6.50 -12.27
N LYS A 102 -0.18 7.70 -11.92
CA LYS A 102 -0.46 8.36 -10.64
C LYS A 102 -1.95 8.31 -10.27
N GLU A 103 -2.84 8.65 -11.19
CA GLU A 103 -4.29 8.70 -10.93
C GLU A 103 -4.83 7.33 -10.52
N VAL A 104 -4.29 6.25 -11.09
CA VAL A 104 -4.66 4.88 -10.72
C VAL A 104 -4.13 4.53 -9.34
N VAL A 105 -2.92 4.97 -8.98
CA VAL A 105 -2.36 4.75 -7.64
C VAL A 105 -3.21 5.48 -6.58
N ILE A 106 -3.54 6.75 -6.82
CA ILE A 106 -4.37 7.54 -5.91
C ILE A 106 -5.77 6.93 -5.76
N ASP A 107 -6.44 6.56 -6.86
CA ASP A 107 -7.73 5.88 -6.84
C ASP A 107 -7.70 4.59 -5.99
N GLU A 108 -6.63 3.79 -6.12
CA GLU A 108 -6.45 2.57 -5.34
C GLU A 108 -6.18 2.87 -3.86
N CYS A 109 -5.41 3.91 -3.53
CA CYS A 109 -5.19 4.32 -2.14
C CYS A 109 -6.52 4.71 -1.47
N ILE A 110 -7.38 5.45 -2.17
CA ILE A 110 -8.74 5.77 -1.69
C ILE A 110 -9.56 4.50 -1.47
N ARG A 111 -9.52 3.55 -2.43
CA ARG A 111 -10.24 2.28 -2.33
C ARG A 111 -9.75 1.45 -1.13
N LEU A 112 -8.44 1.40 -0.91
CA LEU A 112 -7.80 0.69 0.21
C LEU A 112 -8.17 1.35 1.54
N ALA A 113 -8.15 2.68 1.63
CA ALA A 113 -8.56 3.43 2.82
C ALA A 113 -10.03 3.18 3.16
N LYS A 114 -10.93 3.19 2.16
CA LYS A 114 -12.35 2.83 2.35
C LYS A 114 -12.55 1.39 2.82
N LYS A 115 -11.63 0.49 2.47
CA LYS A 115 -11.72 -0.93 2.82
C LYS A 115 -11.17 -1.24 4.21
N PHE A 116 -10.04 -0.65 4.57
CA PHE A 116 -9.28 -1.04 5.76
C PHE A 116 -9.26 0.02 6.86
N SER A 117 -9.51 1.28 6.52
CA SER A 117 -9.52 2.39 7.48
C SER A 117 -10.95 2.88 7.72
N ASN A 118 -11.09 3.97 8.47
CA ASN A 118 -12.38 4.54 8.84
C ASN A 118 -12.95 5.48 7.76
N GLU A 119 -14.25 5.81 7.84
CA GLU A 119 -14.92 6.67 6.85
C GLU A 119 -14.34 8.09 6.72
N LYS A 120 -13.61 8.59 7.73
CA LYS A 120 -12.98 9.91 7.65
C LYS A 120 -11.58 9.85 7.04
N ALA A 121 -10.92 8.69 7.10
CA ALA A 121 -9.54 8.49 6.69
C ALA A 121 -9.33 8.61 5.17
N TYR A 122 -10.28 8.18 4.32
CA TYR A 122 -10.04 8.21 2.87
C TYR A 122 -9.87 9.63 2.29
N LYS A 123 -10.48 10.66 2.89
CA LYS A 123 -10.28 12.06 2.48
C LYS A 123 -8.87 12.53 2.77
N TYR A 124 -8.38 12.16 3.96
CA TYR A 124 -7.01 12.44 4.38
C TYR A 124 -6.01 11.70 3.50
N VAL A 125 -6.17 10.38 3.35
CA VAL A 125 -5.30 9.55 2.52
C VAL A 125 -5.26 10.07 1.08
N ASN A 126 -6.38 10.50 0.52
CA ASN A 126 -6.40 11.11 -0.82
C ASN A 126 -5.48 12.33 -0.90
N ALA A 127 -5.66 13.30 -0.01
CA ALA A 127 -4.88 14.54 -0.02
C ALA A 127 -3.39 14.27 0.23
N LYS A 128 -3.07 13.44 1.21
CA LYS A 128 -1.69 13.13 1.60
C LYS A 128 -0.98 12.28 0.55
N ALA A 129 -1.66 11.29 -0.05
CA ALA A 129 -1.08 10.47 -1.11
C ALA A 129 -0.74 11.32 -2.35
N ASP A 130 -1.60 12.26 -2.73
CA ASP A 130 -1.35 13.16 -3.86
C ASP A 130 -0.10 14.03 -3.62
N ILE A 131 0.01 14.62 -2.42
CA ILE A 131 1.19 15.39 -2.00
C ILE A 131 2.46 14.52 -2.02
N LEU A 132 2.42 13.34 -1.39
CA LEU A 132 3.57 12.44 -1.31
C LEU A 132 4.03 11.96 -2.69
N TYR A 133 3.09 11.80 -3.63
CA TYR A 133 3.42 11.36 -4.97
C TYR A 133 4.14 12.44 -5.79
N ASP A 134 3.88 13.72 -5.50
CA ASP A 134 4.47 14.87 -6.21
C ASP A 134 5.78 15.41 -5.60
N LEU A 135 6.18 14.93 -4.41
CA LEU A 135 7.47 15.24 -3.79
C LEU A 135 8.65 14.69 -4.60
#